data_AF-A0A075GCS6-F1
#
_entry.id   AF-A0A075GCS6-F1
#
_cell.length_a   1.000
_cell.length_b   1.000
_cell.length_c   1.000
_cell.angle_alpha   90.00
_cell.angle_beta   90.00
_cell.angle_gamma   90.00
#
_symmetry.space_group_name_H-M   'P 1'
#
loop_
_entity.id
_entity.type
_entity.pdbx_description
1 polymer ?
#
loop_
_entity_poly.entity_id
_entity_poly.type
_entity_poly.pdbx_seq_one_letter_code
_entity_poly.pdbx_strand_id
1 'polypeptide(L)'
;MSEFTDAEKKKLLKHFSNTDKSVFAITTPEQVDRGALMSRYSRTDKSMRKIFLDEFLKNKNRGEEFYTRVLLEYGDDSVAELGGGQIAIEGLSNIAVKKIEDRRIGFSYLEKSSRYVAWDKKINGHYKFYREPDIMKSRYADRYIDACNFDFDVYTKNIQPMLKLIRENDPVQNYKFKDHSGKEKNLVN
;
A
#
# COMPACT_ATOMS: atom_id res chain seq x y z
N MET A 1 4.51 -6.45 -20.78
CA MET A 1 3.08 -6.35 -21.16
C MET A 1 2.45 -5.24 -20.34
N SER A 2 1.56 -4.43 -20.91
CA SER A 2 0.89 -3.39 -20.11
C SER A 2 -0.04 -4.04 -19.09
N GLU A 3 -0.06 -3.50 -17.88
CA GLU A 3 -0.90 -4.00 -16.77
C GLU A 3 -2.40 -3.99 -17.11
N PHE A 4 -2.82 -3.07 -17.98
CA PHE A 4 -4.22 -2.82 -18.32
C PHE A 4 -4.48 -3.03 -19.83
N THR A 5 -5.68 -3.54 -20.14
CA THR A 5 -6.24 -3.56 -21.50
C THR A 5 -6.61 -2.16 -21.97
N ASP A 6 -6.80 -1.94 -23.28
CA ASP A 6 -7.15 -0.61 -23.80
C ASP A 6 -8.54 -0.14 -23.34
N ALA A 7 -9.46 -1.08 -23.13
CA ALA A 7 -10.76 -0.79 -22.52
C ALA A 7 -10.63 -0.32 -21.06
N GLU A 8 -9.75 -0.94 -20.28
CA GLU A 8 -9.45 -0.52 -18.90
C GLU A 8 -8.75 0.84 -18.88
N LYS A 9 -7.78 1.08 -19.77
CA LYS A 9 -7.11 2.38 -19.88
C LYS A 9 -8.10 3.52 -20.16
N LYS A 10 -9.05 3.31 -21.07
CA LYS A 10 -10.09 4.31 -21.38
C LYS A 10 -10.97 4.63 -20.17
N LYS A 11 -11.23 3.66 -19.30
CA LYS A 11 -11.93 3.88 -18.02
C LYS A 11 -11.05 4.65 -17.04
N LEU A 12 -9.80 4.21 -16.85
CA LEU A 12 -8.84 4.80 -15.93
C LEU A 12 -8.52 6.27 -16.26
N LEU A 13 -8.41 6.66 -17.53
CA LEU A 13 -8.12 8.05 -17.94
C LEU A 13 -9.20 9.06 -17.52
N LYS A 14 -10.39 8.61 -17.13
CA LYS A 14 -11.43 9.47 -16.54
C LYS A 14 -11.18 9.79 -15.06
N HIS A 15 -10.31 9.03 -14.41
CA HIS A 15 -10.11 8.99 -12.96
C HIS A 15 -8.65 9.19 -12.54
N PHE A 16 -7.71 9.14 -13.48
CA PHE A 16 -6.29 9.32 -13.26
C PHE A 16 -5.63 10.09 -14.40
N SER A 17 -4.60 10.87 -14.10
CA SER A 17 -3.89 11.69 -15.10
C SER A 17 -3.14 10.88 -16.17
N ASN A 18 -2.79 9.62 -15.88
CA ASN A 18 -2.16 8.68 -16.82
C ASN A 18 -2.39 7.24 -16.34
N THR A 19 -2.09 6.24 -17.18
CA THR A 19 -2.40 4.82 -16.92
C THR A 19 -1.18 3.91 -16.83
N ASP A 20 0.00 4.46 -17.09
CA ASP A 20 1.22 3.72 -17.38
C ASP A 20 2.46 4.27 -16.67
N LYS A 21 2.40 5.50 -16.11
CA LYS A 21 3.50 6.08 -15.34
C LYS A 21 3.33 5.82 -13.85
N SER A 22 4.48 5.78 -13.18
CA SER A 22 4.61 5.67 -11.73
C SER A 22 4.08 6.86 -10.95
N VAL A 23 4.12 8.07 -11.52
CA VAL A 23 3.61 9.30 -10.89
C VAL A 23 2.32 9.70 -11.56
N PHE A 24 1.25 9.84 -10.80
CA PHE A 24 -0.06 10.19 -11.34
C PHE A 24 -0.96 10.89 -10.31
N ALA A 25 -1.81 11.79 -10.80
CA ALA A 25 -2.86 12.41 -10.01
C ALA A 25 -4.12 11.54 -9.99
N ILE A 26 -4.81 11.51 -8.86
CA ILE A 26 -6.14 10.90 -8.70
C ILE A 26 -7.18 11.99 -8.99
N THR A 27 -7.96 11.82 -10.05
CA THR A 27 -8.91 12.84 -10.55
C THR A 27 -10.37 12.37 -10.49
N THR A 28 -10.65 11.23 -9.86
CA THR A 28 -12.02 10.74 -9.59
C THR A 28 -12.87 11.85 -8.96
N PRO A 29 -14.13 12.10 -9.37
CA PRO A 29 -14.88 13.25 -8.87
C PRO A 29 -15.16 13.20 -7.37
N GLU A 30 -15.55 12.03 -6.85
CA GLU A 30 -15.96 11.86 -5.46
C GLU A 30 -14.75 11.82 -4.52
N GLN A 31 -14.67 12.75 -3.57
CA GLN A 31 -13.56 12.82 -2.61
C GLN A 31 -13.49 11.60 -1.69
N VAL A 32 -14.65 11.08 -1.29
CA VAL A 32 -14.80 9.88 -0.45
C VAL A 32 -14.15 8.67 -1.13
N ASP A 33 -14.33 8.51 -2.44
CA ASP A 33 -13.68 7.44 -3.18
C ASP A 33 -12.14 7.58 -3.20
N ARG A 34 -11.61 8.80 -3.25
CA ARG A 34 -10.16 9.03 -3.27
C ARG A 34 -9.52 8.63 -1.94
N GLY A 35 -10.09 9.10 -0.83
CA GLY A 35 -9.58 8.78 0.52
C GLY A 35 -9.65 7.29 0.81
N ALA A 36 -10.79 6.66 0.50
CA ALA A 36 -10.98 5.23 0.66
C ALA A 36 -10.04 4.40 -0.22
N LEU A 37 -9.85 4.80 -1.47
CA LEU A 37 -8.92 4.13 -2.39
C LEU A 37 -7.48 4.17 -1.87
N MET A 38 -7.02 5.34 -1.40
CA MET A 38 -5.69 5.50 -0.83
C MET A 38 -5.50 4.61 0.40
N SER A 39 -6.44 4.64 1.33
CA SER A 39 -6.37 3.81 2.54
C SER A 39 -6.44 2.31 2.23
N ARG A 40 -7.26 1.90 1.25
CA ARG A 40 -7.29 0.51 0.76
C ARG A 40 -5.97 0.11 0.11
N TYR A 41 -5.35 1.01 -0.64
CA TYR A 41 -4.09 0.81 -1.36
C TYR A 41 -2.89 0.54 -0.45
N SER A 42 -2.81 1.19 0.71
CA SER A 42 -1.70 1.00 1.66
C SER A 42 -1.65 -0.41 2.26
N ARG A 43 -2.73 -1.19 2.13
CA ARG A 43 -2.94 -2.52 2.74
C ARG A 43 -3.08 -3.65 1.72
N THR A 44 -2.54 -3.48 0.51
CA THR A 44 -2.58 -4.51 -0.55
C THR A 44 -1.33 -4.45 -1.40
N ASP A 45 -1.02 -5.53 -2.11
CA ASP A 45 0.11 -5.63 -3.04
C ASP A 45 -0.21 -5.09 -4.45
N LYS A 46 -1.50 -4.97 -4.81
CA LYS A 46 -1.99 -4.44 -6.11
C LYS A 46 -1.65 -2.96 -6.33
N SER A 47 -1.55 -2.53 -7.60
CA SER A 47 -1.44 -1.10 -7.94
C SER A 47 -2.73 -0.35 -7.61
N MET A 48 -2.65 0.96 -7.38
CA MET A 48 -3.82 1.77 -7.04
C MET A 48 -4.89 1.72 -8.15
N ARG A 49 -4.48 1.79 -9.41
CA ARG A 49 -5.38 1.72 -10.57
C ARG A 49 -6.08 0.37 -10.66
N LYS A 50 -5.38 -0.73 -10.32
CA LYS A 50 -6.00 -2.07 -10.31
C LYS A 50 -7.04 -2.21 -9.21
N ILE A 51 -6.79 -1.67 -8.01
CA ILE A 51 -7.79 -1.62 -6.93
C ILE A 51 -9.01 -0.81 -7.35
N PHE A 52 -8.79 0.35 -7.98
CA PHE A 52 -9.89 1.19 -8.44
C PHE A 52 -10.79 0.44 -9.43
N LEU A 53 -10.21 -0.22 -10.43
CA LEU A 53 -10.98 -1.03 -11.39
C LEU A 53 -11.69 -2.23 -10.75
N ASP A 54 -11.01 -2.92 -9.83
CA ASP A 54 -11.50 -4.16 -9.24
C ASP A 54 -12.57 -3.92 -8.17
N GLU A 55 -12.48 -2.84 -7.39
CA GLU A 55 -13.29 -2.58 -6.20
C GLU A 55 -14.19 -1.34 -6.33
N PHE A 56 -13.66 -0.20 -6.77
CA PHE A 56 -14.38 1.10 -6.71
C PHE A 56 -15.24 1.35 -7.94
N LEU A 57 -14.72 1.07 -9.14
CA LEU A 57 -15.48 1.28 -10.37
C LEU A 57 -16.69 0.34 -10.49
N LYS A 58 -16.66 -0.81 -9.79
CA LYS A 58 -17.74 -1.79 -9.78
C LYS A 58 -18.81 -1.52 -8.71
N ASN A 59 -18.47 -0.79 -7.65
CA ASN A 59 -19.38 -0.46 -6.56
C ASN A 59 -19.24 1.03 -6.22
N LYS A 60 -20.25 1.83 -6.62
CA LYS A 60 -20.28 3.27 -6.36
C LYS A 60 -20.32 3.62 -4.88
N ASN A 61 -20.84 2.73 -4.04
CA ASN A 61 -20.94 2.97 -2.60
C ASN A 61 -19.66 2.53 -1.87
N ARG A 62 -18.63 2.04 -2.59
CA ARG A 62 -17.43 1.47 -1.97
C ARG A 62 -16.69 2.48 -1.11
N GLY A 63 -16.59 3.74 -1.54
CA GLY A 63 -16.03 4.82 -0.75
C GLY A 63 -16.79 5.03 0.55
N GLU A 64 -18.12 5.18 0.46
CA GLU A 64 -18.98 5.37 1.63
C GLU A 64 -18.92 4.19 2.59
N GLU A 65 -19.05 2.95 2.11
CA GLU A 65 -18.92 1.73 2.93
C GLU A 65 -17.59 1.67 3.68
N PHE A 66 -16.50 2.08 3.01
CA PHE A 66 -15.17 2.14 3.61
C PHE A 66 -15.11 3.22 4.69
N TYR A 67 -15.61 4.42 4.42
CA TYR A 67 -15.64 5.53 5.38
C TYR A 67 -16.53 5.21 6.58
N THR A 68 -17.72 4.66 6.37
CA THR A 68 -18.60 4.21 7.45
C THR A 68 -17.88 3.23 8.36
N ARG A 69 -17.16 2.26 7.79
CA ARG A 69 -16.36 1.33 8.57
C ARG A 69 -15.22 2.02 9.33
N VAL A 70 -14.43 2.85 8.65
CA VAL A 70 -13.23 3.45 9.25
C VAL A 70 -13.57 4.54 10.28
N LEU A 71 -14.58 5.38 10.03
CA LEU A 71 -15.04 6.39 10.98
C LEU A 71 -15.75 5.76 12.19
N LEU A 72 -16.61 4.75 11.99
CA LEU A 72 -17.31 4.10 13.11
C LEU A 72 -16.39 3.19 13.93
N GLU A 73 -15.46 2.47 13.30
CA GLU A 73 -14.64 1.47 13.99
C GLU A 73 -13.30 2.02 14.52
N TYR A 74 -12.74 3.07 13.91
CA TYR A 74 -11.38 3.53 14.22
C TYR A 74 -11.22 5.03 14.54
N GLY A 75 -12.26 5.87 14.32
CA GLY A 75 -12.22 7.30 14.66
C GLY A 75 -11.11 8.09 13.94
N ASP A 76 -10.75 7.65 12.73
CA ASP A 76 -9.60 8.19 11.99
C ASP A 76 -9.97 9.46 11.22
N ASP A 77 -9.94 10.61 11.91
CA ASP A 77 -10.21 11.93 11.31
C ASP A 77 -9.19 12.34 10.24
N SER A 78 -8.03 11.66 10.15
CA SER A 78 -6.99 11.96 9.15
C SER A 78 -7.44 11.69 7.71
N VAL A 79 -8.45 10.84 7.52
CA VAL A 79 -9.02 10.53 6.21
C VAL A 79 -9.80 11.74 5.63
N ALA A 80 -10.25 12.67 6.48
CA ALA A 80 -10.90 13.91 6.06
C ALA A 80 -9.90 14.96 5.51
N GLU A 81 -8.63 14.92 5.92
CA GLU A 81 -7.58 15.83 5.45
C GLU A 81 -7.18 15.59 3.98
N LEU A 82 -7.60 14.45 3.41
CA LEU A 82 -7.34 14.09 2.02
C LEU A 82 -8.20 14.88 1.01
N GLY A 83 -8.94 15.93 1.41
CA GLY A 83 -9.76 16.76 0.51
C GLY A 83 -8.99 17.60 -0.52
N GLY A 84 -7.65 17.65 -0.43
CA GLY A 84 -6.77 18.33 -1.39
C GLY A 84 -6.52 17.55 -2.69
N GLY A 85 -5.60 18.05 -3.52
CA GLY A 85 -5.13 17.32 -4.71
C GLY A 85 -4.27 16.13 -4.30
N GLN A 86 -4.62 14.93 -4.75
CA GLN A 86 -3.86 13.72 -4.42
C GLN A 86 -2.96 13.25 -5.56
N ILE A 87 -1.72 12.93 -5.21
CA ILE A 87 -0.71 12.36 -6.09
C ILE A 87 -0.32 10.99 -5.56
N ALA A 88 -0.37 9.98 -6.43
CA ALA A 88 0.17 8.66 -6.16
C ALA A 88 1.53 8.50 -6.84
N ILE A 89 2.46 7.90 -6.12
CA ILE A 89 3.82 7.64 -6.58
C ILE A 89 4.15 6.18 -6.32
N GLU A 90 4.37 5.40 -7.37
CA GLU A 90 4.60 3.96 -7.30
C GLU A 90 5.98 3.56 -7.85
N GLY A 91 6.54 2.46 -7.35
CA GLY A 91 7.82 1.92 -7.88
C GLY A 91 9.06 2.66 -7.40
N LEU A 92 9.00 3.28 -6.22
CA LEU A 92 10.14 3.92 -5.56
C LEU A 92 10.91 2.95 -4.67
N SER A 93 12.20 3.24 -4.45
CA SER A 93 12.97 2.62 -3.37
C SER A 93 12.59 3.21 -2.01
N ASN A 94 12.78 2.44 -0.93
CA ASN A 94 12.52 2.93 0.43
C ASN A 94 13.30 4.22 0.73
N ILE A 95 14.54 4.34 0.25
CA ILE A 95 15.36 5.55 0.44
C ILE A 95 14.71 6.76 -0.24
N ALA A 96 14.20 6.60 -1.47
CA ALA A 96 13.51 7.67 -2.18
C ALA A 96 12.21 8.08 -1.47
N VAL A 97 11.44 7.10 -0.96
CA VAL A 97 10.23 7.36 -0.17
C VAL A 97 10.56 8.22 1.05
N LYS A 98 11.57 7.84 1.84
CA LYS A 98 11.95 8.62 3.03
C LYS A 98 12.40 10.04 2.69
N LYS A 99 13.05 10.24 1.53
CA LYS A 99 13.42 11.59 1.09
C LYS A 99 12.22 12.46 0.69
N ILE A 100 11.17 11.84 0.15
CA ILE A 100 9.90 12.51 -0.18
C ILE A 100 9.16 12.87 1.10
N GLU A 101 9.01 11.91 2.02
CA GLU A 101 8.26 12.07 3.27
C GLU A 101 8.88 13.08 4.24
N ASP A 102 10.18 13.34 4.12
CA ASP A 102 10.88 14.37 4.90
C ASP A 102 10.39 15.81 4.58
N ARG A 103 9.61 16.01 3.51
CA ARG A 103 9.08 17.32 3.09
C ARG A 103 7.73 17.65 3.75
N ARG A 104 7.80 17.97 5.04
CA ARG A 104 6.65 18.10 5.97
C ARG A 104 5.63 19.22 5.71
N ILE A 105 5.86 20.16 4.79
CA ILE A 105 4.95 21.31 4.60
C ILE A 105 3.99 21.03 3.45
N GLY A 106 2.69 21.01 3.75
CA GLY A 106 1.61 20.94 2.76
C GLY A 106 1.33 19.54 2.20
N PHE A 107 1.90 18.48 2.78
CA PHE A 107 1.66 17.09 2.36
C PHE A 107 1.28 16.20 3.54
N SER A 108 0.33 15.29 3.29
CA SER A 108 -0.01 14.17 4.18
C SER A 108 0.32 12.88 3.43
N TYR A 109 1.23 12.07 3.99
CA TYR A 109 1.76 10.88 3.32
C TYR A 109 1.00 9.62 3.72
N LEU A 110 0.79 8.74 2.75
CA LEU A 110 0.26 7.41 2.97
C LEU A 110 1.10 6.37 2.20
N GLU A 111 1.96 5.65 2.93
CA GLU A 111 2.86 4.62 2.39
C GLU A 111 2.23 3.22 2.45
N LYS A 112 2.58 2.34 1.51
CA LYS A 112 2.32 0.90 1.66
C LYS A 112 3.11 0.35 2.85
N SER A 113 2.40 -0.17 3.84
CA SER A 113 3.04 -0.67 5.05
C SER A 113 3.58 -2.09 4.87
N SER A 114 4.88 -2.29 5.13
CA SER A 114 5.51 -3.62 5.19
C SER A 114 4.96 -4.50 6.32
N ARG A 115 4.20 -3.94 7.27
CA ARG A 115 3.50 -4.71 8.31
C ARG A 115 2.26 -5.43 7.80
N TYR A 116 1.62 -4.88 6.77
CA TYR A 116 0.38 -5.42 6.19
C TYR A 116 0.58 -6.05 4.82
N VAL A 117 1.62 -5.62 4.08
CA VAL A 117 1.92 -6.08 2.74
C VAL A 117 3.25 -6.82 2.74
N ALA A 118 3.19 -8.12 2.42
CA ALA A 118 4.40 -8.91 2.21
C ALA A 118 5.03 -8.58 0.85
N TRP A 119 6.37 -8.51 0.83
CA TRP A 119 7.16 -8.20 -0.36
C TRP A 119 7.84 -9.45 -0.94
N ASP A 120 7.19 -10.60 -0.80
CA ASP A 120 7.71 -11.93 -1.10
C ASP A 120 7.48 -12.38 -2.56
N LYS A 121 6.79 -11.56 -3.36
CA LYS A 121 6.43 -11.86 -4.75
C LYS A 121 7.45 -11.33 -5.75
N LYS A 122 7.78 -12.16 -6.74
CA LYS A 122 8.56 -11.78 -7.93
C LYS A 122 7.64 -11.20 -9.01
N ILE A 123 8.07 -10.14 -9.67
CA ILE A 123 7.44 -9.57 -10.86
C ILE A 123 8.38 -9.81 -12.05
N ASN A 124 7.87 -10.44 -13.12
CA ASN A 124 8.68 -10.85 -14.27
C ASN A 124 9.94 -11.63 -13.87
N GLY A 125 9.82 -12.53 -12.89
CA GLY A 125 10.95 -13.34 -12.41
C GLY A 125 11.90 -12.65 -11.42
N HIS A 126 11.67 -11.37 -11.08
CA HIS A 126 12.57 -10.60 -10.22
C HIS A 126 11.90 -10.08 -8.95
N TYR A 127 12.63 -10.06 -7.83
CA TYR A 127 12.19 -9.34 -6.64
C TYR A 127 12.19 -7.82 -6.86
N LYS A 128 11.31 -7.15 -6.12
CA LYS A 128 11.12 -5.69 -6.16
C LYS A 128 12.17 -4.98 -5.29
N PHE A 129 13.41 -4.96 -5.77
CA PHE A 129 14.44 -4.04 -5.27
C PHE A 129 14.99 -3.17 -6.39
N TYR A 130 15.46 -1.98 -6.02
CA TYR A 130 15.96 -0.98 -6.96
C TYR A 130 17.36 -1.35 -7.44
N ARG A 131 17.55 -1.48 -8.75
CA ARG A 131 18.87 -1.74 -9.36
C ARG A 131 19.52 -0.40 -9.71
N GLU A 132 20.34 0.10 -8.79
CA GLU A 132 21.01 1.40 -8.92
C GLU A 132 21.98 1.39 -10.13
N PRO A 133 21.82 2.29 -11.12
CA PRO A 133 22.60 2.26 -12.36
C PRO A 133 24.12 2.26 -12.22
N ASP A 134 24.69 2.98 -11.27
CA ASP A 134 26.14 3.06 -11.08
C ASP A 134 26.68 1.79 -10.43
N ILE A 135 25.94 1.19 -9.49
CA ILE A 135 26.26 -0.15 -8.96
C ILE A 135 26.21 -1.19 -10.09
N MET A 136 25.19 -1.15 -10.95
CA MET A 136 25.01 -2.10 -12.05
C MET A 136 26.10 -1.98 -13.13
N LYS A 137 26.71 -0.81 -13.29
CA LYS A 137 27.86 -0.60 -14.19
C LYS A 137 29.20 -0.93 -13.54
N SER A 138 29.21 -1.18 -12.23
CA SER A 138 30.44 -1.44 -11.47
C SER A 138 30.76 -2.93 -11.40
N ARG A 139 31.98 -3.25 -10.95
CA ARG A 139 32.40 -4.62 -10.62
C ARG A 139 31.61 -5.30 -9.49
N TYR A 140 30.72 -4.57 -8.81
CA TYR A 140 29.93 -5.08 -7.69
C TYR A 140 28.50 -5.48 -8.09
N ALA A 141 28.13 -5.35 -9.36
CA ALA A 141 26.77 -5.61 -9.84
C ALA A 141 26.25 -6.99 -9.43
N ASP A 142 27.01 -8.05 -9.72
CA ASP A 142 26.61 -9.43 -9.41
C ASP A 142 26.47 -9.62 -7.90
N ARG A 143 27.46 -9.17 -7.12
CA ARG A 143 27.43 -9.26 -5.66
C ARG A 143 26.22 -8.52 -5.05
N TYR A 144 25.84 -7.37 -5.62
CA TYR A 144 24.66 -6.64 -5.20
C TYR A 144 23.38 -7.42 -5.48
N ILE A 145 23.25 -7.95 -6.70
CA ILE A 145 22.08 -8.75 -7.12
C ILE A 145 21.96 -10.00 -6.24
N ASP A 146 23.06 -10.72 -6.02
CA ASP A 146 23.09 -11.94 -5.21
C ASP A 146 22.72 -11.65 -3.76
N ALA A 147 23.28 -10.60 -3.16
CA ALA A 147 22.97 -10.22 -1.79
C ALA A 147 21.50 -9.84 -1.62
N CYS A 148 20.94 -9.02 -2.53
CA CYS A 148 19.53 -8.65 -2.48
C CYS A 148 18.62 -9.85 -2.72
N ASN A 149 18.90 -10.70 -3.71
CA ASN A 149 18.10 -11.90 -3.94
C ASN A 149 18.12 -12.84 -2.73
N PHE A 150 19.30 -13.05 -2.13
CA PHE A 150 19.43 -13.86 -0.93
C PHE A 150 18.59 -13.32 0.24
N ASP A 151 18.62 -12.02 0.48
CA ASP A 151 17.80 -11.38 1.53
C ASP A 151 16.30 -11.58 1.28
N PHE A 152 15.83 -11.38 0.05
CA PHE A 152 14.44 -11.62 -0.33
C PHE A 152 14.05 -13.11 -0.25
N ASP A 153 14.89 -14.03 -0.71
CA ASP A 153 14.62 -15.47 -0.64
C ASP A 153 14.51 -15.93 0.83
N VAL A 154 15.39 -15.42 1.70
CA VAL A 154 15.31 -15.66 3.15
C VAL A 154 14.02 -15.07 3.73
N TYR A 155 13.68 -13.84 3.40
CA TYR A 155 12.42 -13.23 3.83
C TYR A 155 11.19 -14.04 3.38
N THR A 156 11.11 -14.38 2.08
CA THR A 156 10.02 -15.17 1.48
C THR A 156 9.86 -16.52 2.18
N LYS A 157 10.98 -17.20 2.48
CA LYS A 157 10.97 -18.50 3.17
C LYS A 157 10.42 -18.41 4.59
N ASN A 158 10.67 -17.29 5.29
CA ASN A 158 10.43 -17.18 6.73
C ASN A 158 9.15 -16.42 7.10
N ILE A 159 8.59 -15.58 6.22
CA ILE A 159 7.43 -14.73 6.55
C ILE A 159 6.20 -15.54 7.00
N GLN A 160 5.83 -16.60 6.27
CA GLN A 160 4.65 -17.41 6.62
C GLN A 160 4.87 -18.27 7.88
N PRO A 161 5.99 -19.00 8.04
CA PRO A 161 6.29 -19.71 9.29
C PRO A 161 6.31 -18.79 10.51
N MET A 162 6.90 -17.61 10.40
CA MET A 162 6.96 -16.64 11.50
C MET A 162 5.55 -16.13 11.86
N LEU A 163 4.73 -15.75 10.87
CA LEU A 163 3.35 -15.33 11.12
C LEU A 163 2.51 -16.44 11.76
N LYS A 164 2.72 -17.69 11.35
CA LYS A 164 2.07 -18.85 11.96
C LYS A 164 2.48 -18.99 13.43
N LEU A 165 3.79 -18.96 13.71
CA LEU A 165 4.33 -19.06 15.07
C LEU A 165 3.78 -17.96 15.98
N ILE A 166 3.70 -16.71 15.51
CA ILE A 166 3.13 -15.61 16.30
C ILE A 166 1.65 -15.86 16.58
N ARG A 167 0.86 -16.26 15.57
CA ARG A 167 -0.58 -16.51 15.77
C ARG A 167 -0.86 -17.65 16.74
N GLU A 168 -0.01 -18.67 16.75
CA GLU A 168 -0.15 -19.83 17.66
C GLU A 168 0.24 -19.49 19.10
N ASN A 169 1.26 -18.65 19.30
CA ASN A 169 1.77 -18.32 20.64
C ASN A 169 1.15 -17.06 21.26
N ASP A 170 0.67 -16.14 20.42
CA ASP A 170 0.11 -14.86 20.85
C ASP A 170 -1.18 -14.51 20.08
N PRO A 171 -2.24 -15.30 20.26
CA PRO A 171 -3.52 -15.08 19.60
C PRO A 171 -4.15 -13.74 20.03
N VAL A 172 -4.86 -13.10 19.10
CA VAL A 172 -5.50 -11.79 19.32
C VAL A 172 -6.46 -11.78 20.52
N GLN A 173 -7.03 -12.94 20.85
CA GLN A 173 -7.93 -13.13 22.01
C GLN A 173 -7.22 -12.92 23.36
N ASN A 174 -5.89 -13.02 23.40
CA ASN A 174 -5.11 -12.75 24.61
C ASN A 174 -4.99 -11.25 24.90
N TYR A 175 -5.29 -10.40 23.92
CA TYR A 175 -5.17 -8.96 24.07
C TYR A 175 -6.41 -8.36 24.73
N LYS A 176 -6.17 -7.54 25.73
CA LYS A 176 -7.19 -6.79 26.45
C LYS A 176 -6.86 -5.30 26.41
N PHE A 177 -7.89 -4.48 26.40
CA PHE A 177 -7.78 -3.03 26.45
C PHE A 177 -8.76 -2.46 27.47
N LYS A 178 -8.51 -1.25 27.98
CA LYS A 178 -9.46 -0.53 28.83
C LYS A 178 -10.31 0.39 27.98
N ASP A 179 -11.63 0.35 28.17
CA ASP A 179 -12.52 1.34 27.57
C ASP A 179 -12.44 2.70 28.29
N HIS A 180 -13.20 3.68 27.80
CA HIS A 180 -13.25 5.04 28.35
C HIS A 180 -13.69 5.10 29.83
N SER A 181 -14.32 4.03 30.34
CA SER A 181 -14.72 3.89 31.75
C SER A 181 -13.66 3.19 32.61
N GLY A 182 -12.52 2.81 32.02
CA GLY A 182 -11.45 2.07 32.67
C GLY A 182 -11.71 0.57 32.78
N LYS A 183 -12.82 0.06 32.24
CA LYS A 183 -13.21 -1.35 32.29
C LYS A 183 -12.44 -2.14 31.24
N GLU A 184 -11.87 -3.26 31.65
CA GLU A 184 -11.12 -4.14 30.77
C GLU A 184 -12.07 -4.90 29.82
N LYS A 185 -11.76 -4.88 28.53
CA LYS A 185 -12.47 -5.55 27.45
C LYS A 185 -11.48 -6.37 26.62
N ASN A 186 -11.94 -7.50 26.09
CA ASN A 186 -11.16 -8.26 25.12
C ASN A 186 -11.13 -7.51 23.79
N LEU A 187 -9.99 -7.53 23.11
CA LEU A 187 -9.81 -6.86 21.82
C LEU A 187 -10.69 -7.47 20.72
N VAL A 188 -11.07 -8.74 20.88
CA VAL A 188 -11.98 -9.46 19.99
C VAL A 188 -13.10 -10.08 20.82
N ASN A 189 -14.32 -9.65 20.54
CA ASN A 189 -15.59 -10.25 20.96
C ASN A 189 -16.47 -10.37 19.71
#